data_AF-A0A535ZKL1-F1
#
_entry.id   AF-A0A535ZKL1-F1
#
_cell.length_a   1.000
_cell.length_b   1.000
_cell.length_c   1.000
_cell.angle_alpha   90.00
_cell.angle_beta   90.00
_cell.angle_gamma   90.00
#
_symmetry.space_group_name_H-M   'P 1'
#
loop_
_entity.id
_entity.type
_entity.pdbx_description
1 polymer ?
#
loop_
_entity_poly.entity_id
_entity_poly.type
_entity_poly.pdbx_seq_one_letter_code
_entity_poly.pdbx_strand_id
1 'polypeptide(L)'
;MILVGHAEYFRKVLYNVVKFFHILLVITAVGSNITDGIWQGRAGNDPEHESFVLRGVKFLDDRVANPAYLLVLVTGLTMAWWHWSYTTRWIAAAIVLYV
;
A
#
# COMPACT_ATOMS: atom_id res chain seq x y z
N MET A 1 -17.73 31.59 13.96
CA MET A 1 -16.36 31.57 13.42
C MET A 1 -15.45 30.55 14.09
N ILE A 2 -15.47 30.39 15.42
CA ILE A 2 -14.62 29.43 16.17
C ILE A 2 -14.89 27.95 15.81
N LEU A 3 -16.16 27.51 15.74
CA LEU A 3 -16.53 26.12 15.42
C LEU A 3 -16.03 25.63 14.05
N VAL A 4 -15.99 26.52 13.05
CA VAL A 4 -15.49 26.21 11.70
C VAL A 4 -13.97 25.93 11.73
N GLY A 5 -13.22 26.70 12.51
CA GLY A 5 -11.77 26.51 12.66
C GLY A 5 -11.40 25.16 13.29
N HIS A 6 -12.16 24.68 14.28
CA HIS A 6 -11.93 23.37 14.90
C HIS A 6 -12.21 22.21 13.93
N ALA A 7 -13.29 22.32 13.14
CA ALA A 7 -13.64 21.29 12.15
C ALA A 7 -12.57 21.18 11.05
N GLU A 8 -12.04 22.31 10.56
CA GLU A 8 -10.98 22.31 9.56
C GLU A 8 -9.66 21.76 10.09
N TYR A 9 -9.31 22.10 11.34
CA TYR A 9 -8.14 21.54 12.01
C TYR A 9 -8.26 20.02 12.12
N PHE A 10 -9.41 19.51 12.59
CA PHE A 10 -9.66 18.08 12.71
C PHE A 10 -9.54 17.37 11.35
N ARG A 11 -10.12 17.92 10.28
CA ARG A 11 -10.00 17.37 8.93
C ARG A 11 -8.54 17.27 8.47
N LYS A 12 -7.73 18.29 8.73
CA LYS A 12 -6.29 18.29 8.38
C LYS A 12 -5.52 17.23 9.17
N VAL A 13 -5.79 17.10 10.47
CA VAL A 13 -5.17 16.06 11.31
C VAL A 13 -5.54 14.67 10.81
N LEU A 14 -6.84 14.43 10.57
CA LEU A 14 -7.31 13.15 10.05
C LEU A 14 -6.68 12.80 8.71
N TYR A 15 -6.62 13.76 7.78
CA TYR A 15 -5.96 13.58 6.49
C TYR A 15 -4.49 13.17 6.66
N ASN A 16 -3.76 13.83 7.56
CA ASN A 16 -2.35 13.50 7.82
C ASN A 16 -2.18 12.11 8.46
N VAL A 17 -3.10 11.69 9.33
CA VAL A 17 -3.10 10.34 9.91
C VAL A 17 -3.34 9.29 8.81
N VAL A 18 -4.33 9.49 7.95
CA VAL A 18 -4.59 8.59 6.81
C VAL A 18 -3.39 8.55 5.87
N LYS A 19 -2.78 9.70 5.57
CA LYS A 19 -1.58 9.79 4.74
C LYS A 19 -0.39 9.05 5.36
N PHE A 20 -0.19 9.16 6.66
CA PHE A 20 0.86 8.43 7.37
C PHE A 20 0.68 6.92 7.21
N PHE A 21 -0.52 6.40 7.49
CA PHE A 21 -0.79 4.97 7.32
C PHE A 21 -0.73 4.52 5.86
N HIS A 22 -1.20 5.34 4.91
CA HIS A 22 -1.08 5.05 3.48
C HIS A 22 0.38 4.85 3.08
N ILE A 23 1.28 5.76 3.47
CA ILE A 23 2.71 5.65 3.17
C ILE A 23 3.32 4.42 3.83
N LEU A 24 2.97 4.14 5.09
CA LEU A 24 3.43 2.95 5.79
C LEU A 24 3.02 1.67 5.05
N LEU A 25 1.76 1.58 4.63
CA LEU A 25 1.23 0.44 3.87
C LEU A 25 1.89 0.30 2.50
N VAL A 26 2.16 1.41 1.79
CA VAL A 26 2.91 1.39 0.52
C VAL A 26 4.30 0.80 0.72
N ILE A 27 5.02 1.24 1.75
CA ILE A 27 6.36 0.72 2.06
C ILE A 27 6.29 -0.76 2.43
N THR A 28 5.31 -1.17 3.22
CA THR A 28 5.11 -2.59 3.58
C THR A 28 4.82 -3.45 2.36
N ALA A 29 3.89 -3.03 1.48
CA ALA A 29 3.50 -3.76 0.28
C ALA A 29 4.67 -3.88 -0.72
N VAL A 30 5.30 -2.77 -1.05
CA VAL A 30 6.42 -2.75 -2.01
C VAL A 30 7.65 -3.47 -1.44
N GLY A 31 7.95 -3.25 -0.16
CA GLY A 31 9.10 -3.86 0.51
C GLY A 31 9.00 -5.38 0.64
N SER A 32 7.80 -5.91 0.94
CA SER A 32 7.55 -7.36 0.95
C SER A 32 7.77 -7.94 -0.44
N ASN A 33 7.09 -7.42 -1.48
CA ASN A 33 7.23 -7.91 -2.86
C ASN A 33 8.69 -7.90 -3.36
N ILE A 34 9.47 -6.86 -3.06
CA ILE A 34 10.91 -6.83 -3.42
C ILE A 34 11.67 -7.94 -2.72
N THR A 35 11.42 -8.12 -1.41
CA THR A 35 12.06 -9.16 -0.61
C THR A 35 11.73 -10.54 -1.17
N ASP A 36 10.46 -10.77 -1.50
CA ASP A 36 9.97 -12.03 -2.06
C ASP A 36 10.60 -12.34 -3.42
N GLY A 37 10.73 -11.36 -4.31
CA GLY A 37 11.41 -11.53 -5.60
C GLY A 37 12.88 -11.96 -5.45
N ILE A 38 13.60 -11.42 -4.47
CA ILE A 38 14.99 -11.82 -4.17
C ILE A 38 15.04 -13.27 -3.69
N TRP A 39 14.14 -13.67 -2.79
CA TRP A 39 14.11 -15.04 -2.25
C TRP A 39 13.67 -16.05 -3.30
N GLN A 40 12.67 -15.74 -4.12
CA GLN A 40 12.24 -16.59 -5.24
C GLN A 40 13.38 -16.81 -6.24
N GLY A 41 14.09 -15.74 -6.62
CA GLY A 41 15.22 -15.86 -7.56
C GLY A 41 16.38 -16.70 -7.02
N ARG A 42 16.64 -16.65 -5.71
CA ARG A 42 17.64 -17.52 -5.07
C ARG A 42 17.17 -18.97 -4.99
N ALA A 43 15.91 -19.18 -4.61
CA ALA A 43 15.29 -20.50 -4.51
C ALA A 43 15.28 -21.26 -5.83
N GLY A 44 15.07 -20.57 -6.97
CA GLY A 44 15.12 -21.21 -8.29
C GLY A 44 16.47 -21.83 -8.66
N ASN A 45 17.54 -21.52 -7.93
CA ASN A 45 18.88 -22.11 -8.10
C ASN A 45 19.21 -23.18 -7.03
N ASP A 46 18.28 -23.46 -6.10
CA ASP A 46 18.45 -24.40 -4.99
C ASP A 46 17.17 -25.26 -4.80
N PRO A 47 17.03 -26.35 -5.58
CA PRO A 47 15.83 -27.19 -5.58
C PRO A 47 15.51 -27.84 -4.22
N GLU A 48 16.50 -28.02 -3.35
CA GLU A 48 16.29 -28.63 -2.02
C GLU A 48 15.50 -27.69 -1.09
N HIS A 49 15.71 -26.39 -1.20
CA HIS A 49 15.09 -25.37 -0.34
C HIS A 49 13.93 -24.63 -1.01
N GLU A 50 13.74 -24.79 -2.33
CA GLU A 50 12.77 -24.06 -3.13
C GLU A 50 11.36 -24.12 -2.53
N SER A 51 10.88 -25.31 -2.20
CA SER A 51 9.51 -25.49 -1.70
C SER A 51 9.26 -24.82 -0.34
N PHE A 52 10.30 -24.69 0.50
CA PHE A 52 10.20 -24.00 1.79
C PHE A 52 10.14 -22.49 1.58
N VAL A 53 11.00 -21.96 0.70
CA VAL A 53 11.05 -20.53 0.38
C VAL A 53 9.73 -20.08 -0.26
N LEU A 54 9.21 -20.81 -1.25
CA LEU A 54 7.96 -20.45 -1.92
C LEU A 54 6.76 -20.45 -0.97
N ARG A 55 6.73 -21.32 0.04
CA ARG A 55 5.69 -21.29 1.10
C ARG A 55 5.82 -20.07 2.00
N GLY A 56 7.05 -19.67 2.34
CA GLY A 56 7.33 -18.46 3.12
C GLY A 56 6.89 -17.20 2.38
N VAL A 57 7.26 -17.09 1.11
CA VAL A 57 6.82 -16.04 0.20
C VAL A 57 5.30 -15.97 0.11
N LYS A 58 4.64 -17.10 -0.16
CA LYS A 58 3.17 -17.16 -0.23
C LYS A 58 2.52 -16.69 1.08
N PHE A 59 3.08 -17.06 2.22
CA PHE A 59 2.58 -16.60 3.51
C PHE A 59 2.72 -15.09 3.68
N LEU A 60 3.87 -14.51 3.30
CA LEU A 60 4.10 -13.07 3.34
C LEU A 60 3.14 -12.34 2.39
N ASP A 61 2.97 -12.83 1.17
CA ASP A 61 2.03 -12.28 0.20
C ASP A 61 0.59 -12.29 0.75
N ASP A 62 0.11 -13.45 1.21
CA ASP A 62 -1.27 -13.63 1.65
C ASP A 62 -1.61 -12.86 2.94
N ARG A 63 -0.62 -12.61 3.81
CA ARG A 63 -0.84 -12.03 5.15
C ARG A 63 -0.31 -10.61 5.32
N VAL A 64 0.59 -10.16 4.46
CA VAL A 64 1.25 -8.86 4.60
C VAL A 64 1.07 -8.04 3.33
N ALA A 65 1.59 -8.50 2.19
CA ALA A 65 1.61 -7.70 0.97
C ALA A 65 0.19 -7.44 0.44
N ASN A 66 -0.60 -8.48 0.23
CA ASN A 66 -1.95 -8.36 -0.35
C ASN A 66 -2.90 -7.53 0.53
N PRO A 67 -2.96 -7.73 1.86
CA PRO A 67 -3.71 -6.85 2.74
C PRO A 67 -3.20 -5.40 2.69
N ALA A 68 -1.88 -5.19 2.64
CA ALA A 68 -1.32 -3.85 2.54
C ALA A 68 -1.72 -3.17 1.22
N TYR A 69 -1.63 -3.86 0.08
CA TYR A 69 -2.09 -3.35 -1.22
C TYR A 69 -3.57 -2.94 -1.18
N LEU A 70 -4.44 -3.80 -0.65
CA LEU A 70 -5.86 -3.48 -0.51
C LEU A 70 -6.08 -2.20 0.30
N LEU A 71 -5.38 -2.06 1.42
CA LEU A 71 -5.49 -0.87 2.27
C LEU A 71 -4.86 0.36 1.63
N VAL A 72 -3.79 0.23 0.83
CA VAL A 72 -3.23 1.31 0.00
C VAL A 72 -4.29 1.84 -0.96
N LEU A 73 -5.01 0.97 -1.66
CA LEU A 73 -6.10 1.39 -2.56
C LEU A 73 -7.17 2.17 -1.80
N VAL A 74 -7.69 1.60 -0.71
CA VAL A 74 -8.77 2.22 0.07
C VAL A 74 -8.35 3.60 0.60
N THR A 75 -7.16 3.69 1.20
CA THR A 75 -6.65 4.95 1.76
C THR A 75 -6.31 5.97 0.67
N GLY A 76 -5.75 5.53 -0.46
CA GLY A 76 -5.43 6.38 -1.61
C GLY A 76 -6.68 6.98 -2.26
N LEU A 77 -7.70 6.16 -2.51
CA LEU A 77 -8.98 6.63 -3.06
C LEU A 77 -9.70 7.59 -2.12
N THR A 78 -9.62 7.36 -0.81
CA THR A 78 -10.20 8.24 0.21
C THR A 78 -9.52 9.61 0.21
N MET A 79 -8.19 9.63 0.18
CA MET A 79 -7.42 10.89 0.13
C MET A 79 -7.61 11.65 -1.18
N ALA A 80 -7.65 10.94 -2.31
CA ALA A 80 -7.96 11.53 -3.61
C ALA A 80 -9.33 12.22 -3.57
N TRP A 81 -10.38 11.54 -3.09
CA TRP A 81 -11.71 12.14 -2.98
C TRP A 81 -11.75 13.45 -2.18
N TRP A 82 -10.91 13.57 -1.15
CA TRP A 82 -10.88 14.78 -0.31
C TRP A 82 -10.22 16.00 -0.97
N HIS A 83 -9.22 15.81 -1.83
CA HIS A 83 -8.39 16.92 -2.31
C HIS A 83 -8.15 16.98 -3.81
N TRP A 84 -8.41 15.90 -4.55
CA TRP A 84 -8.12 15.79 -5.97
C TRP A 84 -9.24 15.11 -6.76
N SER A 85 -9.15 15.19 -8.08
CA SER A 85 -10.00 14.38 -8.97
C SER A 85 -9.34 13.03 -9.22
N TYR A 86 -10.12 11.96 -9.30
CA TYR A 86 -9.61 10.66 -9.76
C TYR A 86 -9.05 10.69 -11.19
N THR A 87 -9.47 11.67 -12.00
CA THR A 87 -8.96 11.87 -13.38
C THR A 87 -7.64 12.65 -13.43
N THR A 88 -7.14 13.13 -12.30
CA THR A 88 -5.80 13.71 -12.23
C THR A 88 -4.79 12.67 -12.74
N ARG A 89 -3.99 13.03 -13.75
CA ARG A 89 -3.21 12.06 -14.56
C ARG A 89 -2.39 11.07 -13.74
N TRP A 90 -1.73 11.51 -12.67
CA TRP A 90 -0.92 10.64 -11.82
C TRP A 90 -1.77 9.74 -10.90
N ILE A 91 -2.96 10.18 -10.48
CA ILE A 91 -3.92 9.36 -9.71
C ILE A 91 -4.54 8.31 -10.64
N ALA A 92 -4.98 8.71 -11.83
CA ALA A 92 -5.51 7.79 -12.83
C ALA A 92 -4.48 6.71 -13.19
N ALA A 93 -3.22 7.10 -13.43
CA ALA A 93 -2.13 6.15 -13.66
C ALA A 93 -1.91 5.21 -12.47
N ALA A 94 -1.94 5.71 -11.23
CA ALA A 94 -1.80 4.87 -10.04
C ALA A 94 -2.95 3.86 -9.87
N ILE A 95 -4.18 4.24 -10.19
CA ILE A 95 -5.34 3.34 -10.17
C ILE A 95 -5.20 2.27 -11.26
N VAL A 96 -4.79 2.66 -12.48
CA VAL A 96 -4.56 1.71 -13.58
C VAL A 96 -3.43 0.73 -13.26
N LEU A 97 -2.36 1.18 -12.59
CA LEU A 97 -1.29 0.29 -12.15
C LEU A 97 -1.72 -0.71 -11.06
N TYR A 98 -2.79 -0.39 -10.32
CA TYR A 98 -3.30 -1.25 -9.26
C TYR A 98 -4.20 -2.37 -9.79
N VAL A 99 -4.97 -2.10 -10.86
CA VAL A 99 -5.94 -3.02 -11.48
C VAL A 99 -5.27 -3.92 -12.49
#